data_AF-A0A7C5JHX3-F1
#
_entry.id   AF-A0A7C5JHX3-F1
#
_cell.length_a   1.000
_cell.length_b   1.000
_cell.length_c   1.000
_cell.angle_alpha   90.00
_cell.angle_beta   90.00
_cell.angle_gamma   90.00
#
_symmetry.space_group_name_H-M   'P 1'
#
loop_
_entity.id
_entity.type
_entity.pdbx_description
1 polymer ?
#
loop_
_entity_poly.entity_id
_entity_poly.type
_entity_poly.pdbx_seq_one_letter_code
_entity_poly.pdbx_strand_id
1 'polypeptide(L)'
;IQPQSNYQRSLDQIKRIRDFGKRTKSGIMVGLGETMEEVFELMDDLLEHGCQILTIGQYLQPTLNHAPVVEYVHPDIFKMYKEMGLEKGFEYVESGPLVRSSYHAERQL
;
A
#
# COMPACT_ATOMS: atom_id res chain seq x y z
N ILE A 1 -5.97 -13.00 5.24
CA ILE A 1 -6.51 -11.75 5.85
C ILE A 1 -7.84 -11.34 5.21
N GLN A 2 -7.95 -11.29 3.88
CA GLN A 2 -9.22 -11.00 3.19
C GLN A 2 -9.70 -12.20 2.36
N PRO A 3 -10.51 -13.11 2.91
CA PRO A 3 -10.90 -14.34 2.21
C PRO A 3 -11.81 -14.13 0.99
N GLN A 4 -12.45 -12.96 0.88
CA GLN A 4 -13.33 -12.62 -0.25
C GLN A 4 -12.61 -11.84 -1.37
N SER A 5 -11.35 -11.45 -1.13
CA SER A 5 -10.55 -10.69 -2.07
C SER A 5 -9.65 -11.62 -2.87
N ASN A 6 -9.36 -11.24 -4.11
CA ASN A 6 -8.40 -11.93 -4.96
C ASN A 6 -7.35 -10.91 -5.39
N TYR A 7 -6.08 -11.26 -5.22
CA TYR A 7 -4.93 -10.38 -5.46
C TYR A 7 -4.89 -9.90 -6.91
N GLN A 8 -4.85 -10.84 -7.86
CA GLN A 8 -4.82 -10.53 -9.29
C GLN A 8 -6.01 -9.68 -9.73
N ARG A 9 -7.22 -10.02 -9.26
CA ARG A 9 -8.42 -9.24 -9.58
C ARG A 9 -8.30 -7.78 -9.14
N SER A 10 -7.62 -7.52 -8.02
CA SER A 10 -7.42 -6.17 -7.48
C SER A 10 -6.42 -5.38 -8.33
N LEU A 11 -5.32 -6.02 -8.75
CA LEU A 11 -4.35 -5.46 -9.69
C LEU A 11 -5.00 -5.15 -11.05
N ASP A 12 -5.83 -6.06 -11.57
CA ASP A 12 -6.56 -5.86 -12.82
C ASP A 12 -7.51 -4.65 -12.74
N GLN A 13 -8.11 -4.35 -11.57
CA GLN A 13 -8.93 -3.15 -11.41
C GLN A 13 -8.11 -1.87 -11.54
N ILE A 14 -6.90 -1.84 -10.96
CA ILE A 14 -5.99 -0.69 -11.07
C ILE A 14 -5.67 -0.45 -12.55
N LYS A 15 -5.30 -1.51 -13.28
CA LYS A 15 -5.00 -1.44 -14.71
C LYS A 15 -6.18 -0.92 -15.52
N ARG A 16 -7.40 -1.42 -15.29
CA ARG A 16 -8.61 -0.94 -15.98
C ARG A 16 -8.88 0.54 -15.75
N ILE A 17 -8.70 1.03 -14.52
CA ILE A 17 -8.89 2.45 -14.19
C ILE A 17 -7.82 3.30 -14.86
N ARG A 18 -6.57 2.82 -14.89
CA ARG A 18 -5.46 3.47 -15.58
C ARG A 18 -5.71 3.57 -17.08
N ASP A 19 -6.13 2.47 -17.71
CA ASP A 19 -6.44 2.41 -19.15
C ASP A 19 -7.64 3.30 -19.52
N PHE A 20 -8.56 3.52 -18.59
CA PHE A 20 -9.64 4.50 -18.71
C PHE A 20 -9.16 5.98 -18.59
N GLY A 21 -7.86 6.20 -18.37
CA GLY A 21 -7.26 7.53 -18.30
C GLY A 21 -7.48 8.22 -16.95
N LYS A 22 -7.71 7.46 -15.87
CA LYS A 22 -7.86 8.00 -14.52
C LYS A 22 -6.62 7.75 -13.68
N ARG A 23 -6.44 8.64 -12.70
CA ARG A 23 -5.40 8.49 -11.70
C ARG A 23 -5.72 7.31 -10.78
N THR A 24 -4.72 6.50 -10.49
CA THR A 24 -4.86 5.28 -9.68
C THR A 24 -4.12 5.41 -8.35
N LYS A 25 -4.73 4.86 -7.30
CA LYS A 25 -4.19 4.84 -5.95
C LYS A 25 -4.44 3.49 -5.32
N SER A 26 -3.45 2.97 -4.60
CA SER A 26 -3.56 1.79 -3.76
C SER A 26 -3.00 2.05 -2.37
N GLY A 27 -3.28 1.14 -1.45
CA GLY A 27 -2.77 1.22 -0.08
C GLY A 27 -2.65 -0.14 0.57
N ILE A 28 -1.66 -0.26 1.44
CA ILE A 28 -1.43 -1.44 2.27
C ILE A 28 -1.28 -1.10 3.74
N MET A 29 -1.52 -2.14 4.54
CA MET A 29 -1.33 -2.12 5.98
C MET A 29 -0.24 -3.13 6.33
N VAL A 30 0.83 -2.66 6.97
CA VAL A 30 1.96 -3.48 7.43
C VAL A 30 1.81 -3.86 8.90
N GLY A 31 2.54 -4.87 9.36
CA GLY A 31 2.47 -5.44 10.70
C GLY A 31 1.54 -6.64 10.82
N LEU A 32 1.22 -7.30 9.71
CA LEU A 32 0.34 -8.47 9.61
C LEU A 32 1.11 -9.78 9.38
N GLY A 33 2.44 -9.72 9.35
CA GLY A 33 3.34 -10.86 9.20
C GLY A 33 3.98 -10.96 7.81
N GLU A 34 3.79 -9.96 6.97
CA GLU A 34 4.48 -9.82 5.68
C GLU A 34 5.97 -9.57 5.85
N THR A 35 6.78 -9.99 4.88
CA THR A 35 8.21 -9.65 4.82
C THR A 35 8.45 -8.36 4.03
N MET A 36 9.65 -7.81 4.18
CA MET A 36 10.06 -6.62 3.42
C MET A 36 10.10 -6.90 1.91
N GLU A 37 10.53 -8.08 1.52
CA GLU A 37 10.59 -8.54 0.13
C GLU A 37 9.18 -8.63 -0.48
N GLU A 38 8.20 -9.16 0.26
CA GLU A 38 6.80 -9.20 -0.20
C GLU A 38 6.22 -7.79 -0.40
N VAL A 39 6.60 -6.82 0.45
CA VAL A 39 6.21 -5.42 0.27
C VAL A 39 6.84 -4.83 -1.00
N PHE A 40 8.08 -5.17 -1.32
CA PHE A 40 8.76 -4.70 -2.52
C PHE A 40 8.24 -5.35 -3.80
N GLU A 41 7.95 -6.66 -3.78
CA GLU A 41 7.30 -7.37 -4.89
C GLU A 41 5.93 -6.76 -5.19
N LEU A 42 5.14 -6.49 -4.16
CA LEU A 42 3.87 -5.78 -4.30
C LEU A 42 4.03 -4.38 -4.93
N MET A 43 5.08 -3.64 -4.57
CA MET A 43 5.34 -2.34 -5.19
C MET A 43 5.56 -2.50 -6.70
N ASP A 44 6.31 -3.50 -7.11
CA ASP A 44 6.58 -3.81 -8.52
C ASP A 44 5.29 -4.20 -9.25
N ASP A 45 4.48 -5.07 -8.66
CA ASP A 45 3.17 -5.47 -9.20
C ASP A 45 2.25 -4.27 -9.40
N LEU A 46 2.16 -3.39 -8.40
CA LEU A 46 1.33 -2.19 -8.47
C LEU A 46 1.78 -1.25 -9.59
N LEU A 47 3.09 -1.07 -9.76
CA LEU A 47 3.65 -0.24 -10.83
C LEU A 47 3.41 -0.86 -12.21
N GLU A 48 3.57 -2.17 -12.36
CA GLU A 48 3.27 -2.88 -13.61
C GLU A 48 1.81 -2.71 -14.04
N HIS A 49 0.90 -2.61 -13.07
CA HIS A 49 -0.53 -2.35 -13.30
C HIS A 49 -0.88 -0.86 -13.39
N GLY A 50 0.13 0.02 -13.38
CA GLY A 50 -0.04 1.46 -13.58
C GLY A 50 -0.60 2.20 -12.37
N CYS A 51 -0.33 1.72 -11.15
CA CYS A 51 -0.59 2.45 -9.92
C CYS A 51 0.34 3.66 -9.79
N GLN A 52 -0.20 4.84 -9.49
CA GLN A 52 0.60 6.06 -9.38
C GLN A 52 0.83 6.51 -7.94
N ILE A 53 -0.10 6.19 -7.03
CA ILE A 53 -0.07 6.63 -5.65
C ILE A 53 -0.12 5.42 -4.72
N LEU A 54 0.84 5.32 -3.80
CA LEU A 54 0.88 4.29 -2.77
C LEU A 54 0.74 4.90 -1.37
N THR A 55 -0.06 4.24 -0.52
CA THR A 55 -0.15 4.53 0.91
C THR A 55 0.25 3.32 1.73
N ILE A 56 1.07 3.50 2.76
CA ILE A 56 1.57 2.43 3.63
C ILE A 56 1.34 2.84 5.09
N GLY A 57 0.46 2.13 5.77
CA GLY A 57 0.08 2.40 7.16
C GLY A 57 0.31 1.22 8.10
N GLN A 58 0.41 1.46 9.40
CA GLN A 58 0.43 0.37 10.40
C GLN A 58 -0.96 -0.23 10.56
N TYR A 59 -1.06 -1.56 10.44
CA TYR A 59 -2.24 -2.30 10.85
C TYR A 59 -2.45 -2.14 12.36
N LEU A 60 -3.62 -1.59 12.72
CA LEU A 60 -4.07 -1.50 14.10
C LEU A 60 -5.28 -2.39 14.24
N GLN A 61 -5.17 -3.41 15.08
CA GLN A 61 -6.25 -4.36 15.33
C GLN A 61 -7.48 -3.61 15.89
N PRO A 62 -8.64 -3.59 15.19
CA PRO A 62 -9.79 -2.83 15.66
C PRO A 62 -10.42 -3.42 16.92
N THR A 63 -10.51 -4.75 16.98
CA THR A 63 -11.02 -5.52 18.13
C THR A 63 -10.31 -6.87 18.20
N LEU A 64 -10.41 -7.56 19.33
CA LEU A 64 -9.80 -8.88 19.54
C LEU A 64 -10.29 -9.98 18.57
N ASN A 65 -11.42 -9.77 17.88
CA ASN A 65 -11.94 -10.71 16.88
C ASN A 65 -11.30 -10.55 15.49
N HIS A 66 -10.46 -9.52 15.30
CA HIS A 66 -9.72 -9.31 14.05
C HIS A 66 -8.33 -9.97 14.14
N ALA A 67 -7.66 -10.08 13.00
CA ALA A 67 -6.29 -10.58 12.95
C ALA A 67 -5.41 -9.88 14.00
N PRO A 68 -4.56 -10.61 14.75
CA PRO A 68 -3.65 -9.99 15.69
C PRO A 68 -2.60 -9.17 14.94
N VAL A 69 -2.10 -8.12 15.60
CA VAL A 69 -0.90 -7.42 15.13
C VAL A 69 0.29 -8.35 15.33
N VAL A 70 1.04 -8.63 14.26
CA VAL A 70 2.27 -9.43 14.34
C VAL A 70 3.45 -8.56 14.77
N GLU A 71 3.53 -7.35 14.21
CA GLU A 71 4.60 -6.40 14.51
C GLU A 71 4.10 -4.95 14.47
N TYR A 72 4.63 -4.12 15.36
CA TYR A 72 4.55 -2.67 15.24
C TYR A 72 5.81 -2.17 14.53
N VAL A 73 5.67 -1.89 13.24
CA VAL A 73 6.79 -1.56 12.36
C VAL A 73 7.45 -0.25 12.81
N HIS A 74 8.78 -0.23 12.89
CA HIS A 74 9.52 0.95 13.32
C HIS A 74 9.35 2.10 12.31
N PRO A 75 9.25 3.37 12.75
CA PRO A 75 9.13 4.53 11.86
C PRO A 75 10.20 4.61 10.74
N ASP A 76 11.41 4.14 11.01
CA ASP A 76 12.50 4.12 10.00
C ASP A 76 12.21 3.18 8.83
N ILE A 77 11.50 2.08 9.06
CA ILE A 77 11.08 1.17 8.01
C ILE A 77 10.03 1.83 7.10
N PHE A 78 9.10 2.60 7.67
CA PHE A 78 8.17 3.40 6.87
C PHE A 78 8.90 4.43 6.00
N LYS A 79 9.93 5.09 6.55
CA LYS A 79 10.77 6.03 5.78
C LYS A 79 11.47 5.31 4.62
N MET A 80 12.05 4.15 4.87
CA MET A 80 12.67 3.32 3.83
C MET A 80 11.65 2.90 2.76
N TYR A 81 10.44 2.45 3.14
CA TYR A 81 9.40 2.13 2.17
C TYR A 81 9.00 3.33 1.30
N LYS A 82 8.99 4.54 1.86
CA LYS A 82 8.73 5.77 1.10
C LYS A 82 9.82 6.02 0.08
N GLU A 83 11.08 5.96 0.50
CA GLU A 83 12.24 6.18 -0.36
C GLU A 83 12.27 5.15 -1.50
N MET A 84 12.10 3.87 -1.17
CA MET A 84 12.03 2.78 -2.16
C MET A 84 10.88 2.93 -3.15
N GLY A 85 9.67 3.24 -2.67
CA GLY A 85 8.52 3.43 -3.56
C GLY A 85 8.73 4.60 -4.54
N LEU A 86 9.31 5.70 -4.08
CA LEU A 86 9.65 6.83 -4.94
C LEU A 86 10.77 6.46 -5.93
N GLU A 87 11.80 5.72 -5.50
CA GLU A 87 12.88 5.25 -6.36
C GLU A 87 12.38 4.30 -7.47
N LYS A 88 11.46 3.39 -7.15
CA LYS A 88 10.84 2.48 -8.12
C LYS A 88 9.96 3.19 -9.16
N GLY A 89 9.41 4.36 -8.82
CA GLY A 89 8.69 5.21 -9.78
C GLY A 89 7.22 5.53 -9.44
N PHE A 90 6.77 5.33 -8.20
CA PHE A 90 5.50 5.92 -7.79
C PHE A 90 5.58 7.45 -7.83
N GLU A 91 4.53 8.11 -8.31
CA GLU A 91 4.46 9.57 -8.33
C GLU A 91 4.33 10.14 -6.91
N TYR A 92 3.59 9.44 -6.05
CA TYR A 92 3.37 9.82 -4.65
C TYR A 92 3.39 8.59 -3.74
N VAL A 93 4.13 8.71 -2.64
CA VAL A 93 4.15 7.70 -1.58
C VAL A 93 3.95 8.37 -0.22
N GLU A 94 2.86 8.00 0.45
CA GLU A 94 2.67 8.32 1.87
C GLU A 94 2.91 7.06 2.69
N SER A 95 3.85 7.12 3.62
CA SER A 95 4.25 5.98 4.43
C SER A 95 4.49 6.43 5.86
N GLY A 96 3.81 5.80 6.81
CA GLY A 96 3.96 6.10 8.23
C GLY A 96 2.94 5.39 9.10
N PRO A 97 3.17 5.26 10.42
CA PRO A 97 2.31 4.45 11.28
C PRO A 97 0.82 4.83 11.23
N LEU A 98 0.53 6.12 11.16
CA LEU A 98 -0.84 6.66 11.16
C LEU A 98 -1.37 6.96 9.75
N VAL A 99 -0.62 6.67 8.69
CA VAL A 99 -1.10 6.89 7.31
C VAL A 99 -2.31 5.99 7.04
N ARG A 100 -3.29 6.58 6.34
CA ARG A 100 -4.50 5.92 5.86
C ARG A 100 -4.75 6.32 4.41
N SER A 101 -5.65 5.61 3.74
CA SER A 101 -5.93 5.81 2.31
C SER A 101 -6.36 7.24 1.95
N SER A 102 -6.95 8.00 2.87
CA SER A 102 -7.36 9.40 2.65
C SER A 102 -6.37 10.45 3.15
N TYR A 103 -5.28 10.04 3.79
CA TYR A 103 -4.30 10.97 4.38
C TYR A 103 -3.59 11.79 3.28
N HIS A 104 -3.67 13.12 3.40
CA HIS A 104 -3.17 14.11 2.43
C HIS A 104 -3.58 13.86 0.97
N ALA A 105 -4.76 13.25 0.74
CA ALA A 105 -5.23 12.94 -0.60
C ALA A 105 -5.40 14.18 -1.49
N GLU A 106 -5.70 15.34 -0.90
CA GLU A 106 -5.78 16.63 -1.58
C GLU A 106 -4.44 17.11 -2.17
N ARG A 107 -3.31 16.59 -1.66
CA ARG A 107 -1.97 16.91 -2.18
C ARG A 107 -1.54 15.99 -3.32
N GLN A 108 -2.38 15.00 -3.65
CA GLN A 108 -2.14 13.96 -4.65
C GLN A 108 -3.10 14.11 -5.85
N LEU A 109 -3.74 15.29 -5.99
CA LEU A 109 -4.62 15.63 -7.11
C LEU A 109 -3.84 15.78 -8.42
#